data_AF-A0A3D1NRH9-F1
#
_entry.id   AF-A0A3D1NRH9-F1
#
_cell.length_a   1.000
_cell.length_b   1.000
_cell.length_c   1.000
_cell.angle_alpha   90.00
_cell.angle_beta   90.00
_cell.angle_gamma   90.00
#
_symmetry.space_group_name_H-M   'P 1'
#
loop_
_entity.id
_entity.type
_entity.pdbx_description
1 polymer ?
#
loop_
_entity_poly.entity_id
_entity_poly.type
_entity_poly.pdbx_seq_one_letter_code
_entity_poly.pdbx_strand_id
1 'polypeptide(L)'
;MKALWIKIVLLAVALPGVWGNVAAQVTISADFDTGSIGSVRRIDSVRMLHAAKNSLEVMSFGIRSRIDPLNPVDTALLPSSRWFHFRLEGVKGKLMFLHIPNTEMVRPFYSYDGEEYLRFDAGECSLPQTVYKYFLHDTVYVAYFLPYSHARHKAKADEWACSPFVRRQRIGRSGEGRPIEMLILTDATVPDSLKRRVWIHSRVHTSEAPAAWYLEAMIDELLSDAPLSREILRRTVFYVVPETNPDGVRGGYSRSTAQGVNLEINWDRPDSLTQPEVRVLKRTIDSLSTERPFDVALNLHSQSAPFVTYWIHTAKSTSAKMYRRKMLLSALTVAHTPYYRPIDQRFSEAAPRYAEGWFWQRFGERTLAVTFETPYTYYNNDPAGEWVSRESLAELAHASLLALSDLLDLGGSERRQADSERMKARGKWLRRTAKDRQFFGGSYLVAERKGASVSFVFPDVAEGRYEVFKWIPGPLDKKFAREENRWQPIGEVVQEQAGRLVWRYQAAAPGDVLDVILLVPKSER
;
A
#
# COMPACT_ATOMS: atom_id res chain seq x y z
N MET A 1 -44.18 31.86 30.79
CA MET A 1 -44.85 30.70 30.16
C MET A 1 -43.80 29.63 29.92
N LYS A 2 -43.77 28.58 30.75
CA LYS A 2 -42.82 27.46 30.66
C LYS A 2 -43.46 26.35 29.83
N ALA A 3 -42.84 25.96 28.72
CA ALA A 3 -43.31 24.86 27.87
C ALA A 3 -42.86 23.52 28.47
N LEU A 4 -43.84 22.70 28.82
CA LEU A 4 -43.68 21.35 29.37
C LEU A 4 -43.52 20.36 28.21
N TRP A 5 -42.40 19.65 28.17
CA TRP A 5 -42.18 18.54 27.23
C TRP A 5 -42.89 17.29 27.77
N ILE A 6 -43.92 16.82 27.06
CA ILE A 6 -44.60 15.56 27.37
C ILE A 6 -43.74 14.41 26.83
N LYS A 7 -43.14 13.64 27.75
CA LYS A 7 -42.62 12.29 27.47
C LYS A 7 -43.82 11.35 27.33
N ILE A 8 -43.99 10.75 26.16
CA ILE A 8 -44.90 9.62 25.98
C ILE A 8 -44.21 8.38 26.58
N VAL A 9 -44.64 7.99 27.77
CA VAL A 9 -44.33 6.68 28.36
C VAL A 9 -45.44 5.74 27.93
N LEU A 10 -45.13 4.78 27.06
CA LEU A 10 -46.01 3.66 26.75
C LEU A 10 -45.96 2.68 27.92
N LEU A 11 -47.00 2.70 28.75
CA LEU A 11 -47.23 1.74 29.83
C LEU A 11 -47.74 0.44 29.20
N ALA A 12 -46.90 -0.60 29.12
CA ALA A 12 -47.32 -1.92 28.71
C ALA A 12 -48.08 -2.59 29.87
N VAL A 13 -49.36 -2.89 29.66
CA VAL A 13 -50.18 -3.72 30.54
C VAL A 13 -49.67 -5.15 30.47
N ALA A 14 -49.20 -5.67 31.60
CA ALA A 14 -48.71 -7.05 31.72
C ALA A 14 -49.88 -8.04 31.69
N LEU A 15 -49.96 -8.85 30.63
CA LEU A 15 -50.68 -10.12 30.63
C LEU A 15 -49.75 -11.21 31.22
N PRO A 16 -50.20 -12.01 32.20
CA PRO A 16 -49.38 -13.05 32.79
C PRO A 16 -49.35 -14.25 31.84
N GLY A 17 -48.30 -14.38 31.02
CA GLY A 17 -48.19 -15.54 30.15
C GLY A 17 -47.24 -15.46 28.95
N VAL A 18 -46.28 -14.53 28.89
CA VAL A 18 -45.14 -14.65 27.96
C VAL A 18 -43.93 -13.99 28.64
N TRP A 19 -43.11 -14.78 29.33
CA TRP A 19 -41.75 -14.35 29.66
C TRP A 19 -40.93 -14.42 28.37
N GLY A 20 -41.08 -13.41 27.51
CA GLY A 20 -40.12 -13.16 26.45
C GLY A 20 -38.79 -12.85 27.10
N ASN A 21 -37.82 -13.76 26.99
CA ASN A 21 -36.47 -13.54 27.49
C ASN A 21 -35.90 -12.26 26.86
N VAL A 22 -35.85 -11.19 27.65
CA VAL A 22 -35.14 -9.94 27.35
C VAL A 22 -33.63 -10.23 27.10
N ALA A 23 -33.14 -11.40 27.50
CA ALA A 23 -31.77 -11.89 27.33
C ALA A 23 -31.38 -12.40 25.92
N ALA A 24 -32.27 -12.35 24.92
CA ALA A 24 -32.06 -12.94 23.59
C ALA A 24 -31.88 -11.91 22.44
N GLN A 25 -31.71 -10.62 22.74
CA GLN A 25 -31.64 -9.61 21.69
C GLN A 25 -30.20 -9.40 21.19
N VAL A 26 -29.92 -9.89 20.00
CA VAL A 26 -28.71 -9.49 19.26
C VAL A 26 -28.89 -8.05 18.78
N THR A 27 -27.91 -7.20 19.10
CA THR A 27 -27.86 -5.80 18.64
C THR A 27 -26.71 -5.64 17.66
N ILE A 28 -26.92 -4.85 16.60
CA ILE A 28 -25.88 -4.52 15.62
C ILE A 28 -25.76 -3.00 15.55
N SER A 29 -24.55 -2.48 15.74
CA SER A 29 -24.26 -1.05 15.74
C SER A 29 -22.95 -0.73 15.01
N ALA A 30 -22.75 0.52 14.63
CA ALA A 30 -21.54 0.99 13.95
C ALA A 30 -21.15 2.42 14.38
N ASP A 31 -21.56 2.84 15.58
CA ASP A 31 -21.28 4.18 16.11
C ASP A 31 -19.90 4.22 16.78
N PHE A 32 -18.86 4.13 15.97
CA PHE A 32 -17.46 4.21 16.37
C PHE A 32 -16.57 4.54 15.15
N ASP A 33 -15.28 4.84 15.39
CA ASP A 33 -14.34 5.17 14.32
C ASP A 33 -14.25 4.05 13.28
N THR A 34 -14.31 4.39 11.98
CA THR A 34 -14.44 3.48 10.83
C THR A 34 -15.75 2.68 10.75
N GLY A 35 -16.65 2.81 11.73
CA GLY A 35 -17.91 2.11 11.76
C GLY A 35 -18.76 2.40 10.52
N SER A 36 -19.23 1.34 9.86
CA SER A 36 -20.06 1.43 8.67
C SER A 36 -21.04 0.27 8.61
N ILE A 37 -22.32 0.64 8.60
CA ILE A 37 -23.43 -0.27 8.34
C ILE A 37 -24.54 0.50 7.62
N GLY A 38 -25.21 -0.17 6.68
CA GLY A 38 -26.38 0.33 5.98
C GLY A 38 -27.66 -0.18 6.66
N SER A 39 -28.28 -1.19 6.08
CA SER A 39 -29.53 -1.77 6.61
C SER A 39 -29.28 -3.13 7.27
N VAL A 40 -29.99 -3.40 8.36
CA VAL A 40 -29.98 -4.71 9.04
C VAL A 40 -31.39 -5.27 9.04
N ARG A 41 -31.52 -6.55 8.71
CA ARG A 41 -32.77 -7.31 8.81
C ARG A 41 -32.49 -8.67 9.42
N ARG A 42 -33.18 -9.02 10.50
CA ARG A 42 -33.23 -10.42 10.97
C ARG A 42 -33.99 -11.24 9.94
N ILE A 43 -33.32 -12.25 9.38
CA ILE A 43 -33.91 -13.20 8.42
C ILE A 43 -34.65 -14.29 9.19
N ASP A 44 -33.97 -14.93 10.15
CA ASP A 44 -34.52 -16.05 10.91
C ASP A 44 -33.85 -16.18 12.29
N SER A 45 -34.50 -16.89 13.20
CA SER A 45 -33.94 -17.34 14.47
C SER A 45 -34.53 -18.69 14.85
N VAL A 46 -33.68 -19.70 15.01
CA VAL A 46 -34.08 -21.06 15.35
C VAL A 46 -33.40 -21.48 16.66
N ARG A 47 -34.19 -21.99 17.59
CA ARG A 47 -33.66 -22.62 18.81
C ARG A 47 -33.79 -24.14 18.66
N MET A 48 -32.66 -24.83 18.61
CA MET A 48 -32.60 -26.29 18.50
C MET A 48 -32.19 -26.90 19.83
N LEU A 49 -33.01 -27.80 20.39
CA LEU A 49 -32.63 -28.59 21.56
C LEU A 49 -31.74 -29.74 21.10
N HIS A 50 -30.49 -29.77 21.56
CA HIS A 50 -29.58 -30.91 21.35
C HIS A 50 -29.68 -31.90 22.53
N ALA A 51 -29.99 -31.43 23.74
CA ALA A 51 -30.33 -32.30 24.86
C ALA A 51 -31.39 -31.62 25.73
N ALA A 52 -31.98 -32.37 26.68
CA ALA A 52 -33.05 -31.88 27.56
C ALA A 52 -32.74 -30.55 28.28
N LYS A 53 -31.45 -30.20 28.44
CA LYS A 53 -30.99 -28.94 29.05
C LYS A 53 -30.06 -28.09 28.17
N ASN A 54 -29.78 -28.53 26.94
CA ASN A 54 -28.85 -27.84 26.05
C ASN A 54 -29.56 -27.46 24.75
N SER A 55 -29.58 -26.16 24.45
CA SER A 55 -30.08 -25.63 23.18
C SER A 55 -28.98 -24.88 22.43
N LEU A 56 -28.91 -25.07 21.11
CA LEU A 56 -28.20 -24.20 20.19
C LEU A 56 -29.18 -23.15 19.65
N GLU A 57 -28.81 -21.89 19.75
CA GLU A 57 -29.54 -20.80 19.09
C GLU A 57 -28.81 -20.43 17.81
N VAL A 58 -29.54 -20.48 16.70
CA VAL A 58 -29.06 -20.09 15.37
C VAL A 58 -29.78 -18.80 14.99
N MET A 59 -29.04 -17.78 14.58
CA MET A 59 -29.62 -16.52 14.13
C MET A 59 -29.07 -16.11 12.78
N SER A 60 -29.94 -15.68 11.89
CA SER A 60 -29.59 -15.25 10.54
C SER A 60 -29.95 -13.78 10.32
N PHE A 61 -29.00 -13.02 9.80
CA PHE A 61 -29.13 -11.60 9.52
C PHE A 61 -28.72 -11.29 8.08
N GLY A 62 -29.55 -10.49 7.41
CA GLY A 62 -29.18 -9.80 6.18
C GLY A 62 -28.68 -8.41 6.53
N ILE A 63 -27.43 -8.12 6.20
CA ILE A 63 -26.76 -6.87 6.51
C ILE A 63 -26.32 -6.26 5.18
N ARG A 64 -26.66 -5.00 4.94
CA ARG A 64 -26.11 -4.26 3.79
C ARG A 64 -25.08 -3.28 4.29
N SER A 65 -23.92 -3.27 3.65
CA SER A 65 -22.94 -2.21 3.82
C SER A 65 -23.53 -0.86 3.38
N ARG A 66 -23.09 0.24 4.00
CA ARG A 66 -23.56 1.59 3.68
C ARG A 66 -23.12 1.97 2.28
N ILE A 67 -24.05 2.53 1.49
CA ILE A 67 -23.74 3.12 0.19
C ILE A 67 -23.20 4.53 0.44
N ASP A 68 -22.05 4.85 -0.15
CA ASP A 68 -21.48 6.20 -0.12
C ASP A 68 -22.46 7.24 -0.69
N PRO A 69 -22.34 8.53 -0.34
CA PRO A 69 -23.16 9.57 -0.93
C PRO A 69 -22.92 9.67 -2.44
N LEU A 70 -23.95 10.13 -3.17
CA LEU A 70 -23.82 10.39 -4.60
C LEU A 70 -22.75 11.44 -4.86
N ASN A 71 -21.90 11.22 -5.87
CA ASN A 71 -20.87 12.17 -6.25
C ASN A 71 -21.51 13.38 -6.96
N PRO A 72 -21.46 14.59 -6.37
CA PRO A 72 -22.08 15.78 -6.94
C PRO A 72 -21.29 16.38 -8.12
N VAL A 73 -20.02 15.98 -8.28
CA VAL A 73 -19.12 16.51 -9.33
C VAL A 73 -19.15 15.66 -10.59
N ASP A 74 -19.29 14.34 -10.44
CA ASP A 74 -19.36 13.38 -11.54
C ASP A 74 -20.45 12.36 -11.24
N THR A 75 -21.68 12.66 -11.67
CA THR A 75 -22.86 11.84 -11.41
C THR A 75 -22.86 10.51 -12.17
N ALA A 76 -21.93 10.31 -13.12
CA ALA A 76 -21.76 9.03 -13.79
C ALA A 76 -21.01 8.00 -12.92
N LEU A 77 -20.31 8.45 -11.87
CA LEU A 77 -19.65 7.57 -10.92
C LEU A 77 -20.66 7.06 -9.89
N LEU A 78 -20.97 5.76 -9.98
CA LEU A 78 -21.80 5.09 -9.00
C LEU A 78 -21.13 5.10 -7.61
N PRO A 79 -21.88 5.33 -6.52
CA PRO A 79 -21.32 5.26 -5.18
C PRO A 79 -20.82 3.85 -4.84
N SER A 80 -19.76 3.79 -4.06
CA SER A 80 -19.23 2.53 -3.54
C SER A 80 -19.98 2.11 -2.28
N SER A 81 -20.06 0.80 -2.01
CA SER A 81 -20.60 0.27 -0.76
C SER A 81 -19.77 -0.88 -0.20
N ARG A 82 -18.46 -0.88 -0.47
CA ARG A 82 -17.57 -2.01 -0.12
C ARG A 82 -17.37 -2.15 1.38
N TRP A 83 -17.14 -1.04 2.08
CA TRP A 83 -16.69 -1.04 3.47
C TRP A 83 -17.82 -1.23 4.46
N PHE A 84 -17.72 -2.31 5.24
CA PHE A 84 -18.48 -2.49 6.47
C PHE A 84 -17.54 -2.65 7.65
N HIS A 85 -17.97 -2.13 8.79
CA HIS A 85 -17.36 -2.39 10.07
C HIS A 85 -18.44 -2.17 11.14
N PHE A 86 -18.87 -3.24 11.80
CA PHE A 86 -19.96 -3.17 12.78
C PHE A 86 -19.67 -4.03 13.99
N ARG A 87 -20.31 -3.67 15.10
CA ARG A 87 -20.28 -4.38 16.37
C ARG A 87 -21.57 -5.15 16.56
N LEU A 88 -21.44 -6.41 16.92
CA LEU A 88 -22.49 -7.32 17.36
C LEU A 88 -22.42 -7.41 18.88
N GLU A 89 -23.57 -7.36 19.55
CA GLU A 89 -23.72 -7.54 20.99
C GLU A 89 -24.82 -8.58 21.24
N GLY A 90 -24.72 -9.37 22.31
CA GLY A 90 -25.65 -10.46 22.59
C GLY A 90 -25.40 -11.73 21.77
N VAL A 91 -24.22 -11.93 21.18
CA VAL A 91 -23.94 -13.07 20.27
C VAL A 91 -23.30 -14.27 20.94
N LYS A 92 -22.96 -14.19 22.23
CA LYS A 92 -22.30 -15.31 22.93
C LYS A 92 -23.20 -16.54 22.90
N GLY A 93 -22.61 -17.67 22.51
CA GLY A 93 -23.29 -18.96 22.52
C GLY A 93 -24.31 -19.16 21.39
N LYS A 94 -24.28 -18.29 20.37
CA LYS A 94 -25.19 -18.35 19.22
C LYS A 94 -24.39 -18.65 17.95
N LEU A 95 -24.94 -19.52 17.10
CA LEU A 95 -24.44 -19.70 15.75
C LEU A 95 -25.03 -18.60 14.87
N MET A 96 -24.18 -17.66 14.47
CA MET A 96 -24.58 -16.51 13.68
C MET A 96 -24.38 -16.79 12.19
N PHE A 97 -25.35 -16.44 11.36
CA PHE A 97 -25.24 -16.33 9.90
C PHE A 97 -25.40 -14.86 9.51
N LEU A 98 -24.39 -14.26 8.90
CA LEU A 98 -24.37 -12.86 8.51
C LEU A 98 -24.18 -12.77 7.00
N HIS A 99 -25.26 -12.50 6.28
CA HIS A 99 -25.27 -12.35 4.82
C HIS A 99 -25.08 -10.89 4.43
N ILE A 100 -24.04 -10.57 3.64
CA ILE A 100 -23.61 -9.20 3.31
C ILE A 100 -23.50 -8.99 1.78
N PRO A 101 -24.64 -8.92 1.05
CA PRO A 101 -24.66 -9.15 -0.40
C PRO A 101 -24.15 -8.01 -1.29
N ASN A 102 -24.02 -6.79 -0.77
CA ASN A 102 -23.62 -5.63 -1.59
C ASN A 102 -22.11 -5.34 -1.49
N THR A 103 -21.31 -6.39 -1.25
CA THR A 103 -19.86 -6.30 -1.06
C THR A 103 -19.15 -7.45 -1.74
N GLU A 104 -17.90 -7.24 -2.14
CA GLU A 104 -17.04 -8.29 -2.71
C GLU A 104 -16.29 -9.05 -1.61
N MET A 105 -16.92 -9.29 -0.45
CA MET A 105 -16.24 -9.95 0.65
C MET A 105 -15.98 -11.43 0.35
N VAL A 106 -14.80 -11.90 0.74
CA VAL A 106 -14.42 -13.32 0.60
C VAL A 106 -14.19 -13.92 1.98
N ARG A 107 -13.20 -13.39 2.72
CA ARG A 107 -12.92 -13.76 4.11
C ARG A 107 -12.64 -12.47 4.89
N PRO A 108 -13.69 -11.84 5.45
CA PRO A 108 -13.54 -10.62 6.25
C PRO A 108 -12.82 -10.92 7.57
N PHE A 109 -12.74 -9.94 8.45
CA PHE A 109 -12.14 -10.07 9.76
C PHE A 109 -13.18 -9.93 10.88
N TYR A 110 -12.89 -10.53 12.02
CA TYR A 110 -13.61 -10.30 13.27
C TYR A 110 -12.66 -10.05 14.42
N SER A 111 -13.15 -9.41 15.48
CA SER A 111 -12.41 -9.16 16.71
C SER A 111 -13.33 -9.25 17.92
N TYR A 112 -12.79 -9.64 19.07
CA TYR A 112 -13.54 -9.67 20.34
C TYR A 112 -13.32 -8.43 21.20
N ASP A 113 -12.24 -7.68 20.97
CA ASP A 113 -11.86 -6.47 21.71
C ASP A 113 -11.92 -5.19 20.86
N GLY A 114 -11.99 -5.33 19.53
CA GLY A 114 -11.98 -4.22 18.59
C GLY A 114 -10.57 -3.76 18.22
N GLU A 115 -9.52 -4.45 18.71
CA GLU A 115 -8.11 -4.13 18.49
C GLU A 115 -7.41 -5.25 17.72
N GLU A 116 -7.52 -6.50 18.20
CA GLU A 116 -6.90 -7.67 17.59
C GLU A 116 -7.92 -8.38 16.70
N TYR A 117 -7.64 -8.40 15.40
CA TYR A 117 -8.54 -8.95 14.39
C TYR A 117 -8.02 -10.26 13.83
N LEU A 118 -8.90 -11.25 13.78
CA LEU A 118 -8.69 -12.53 13.17
C LEU A 118 -9.46 -12.61 11.86
N ARG A 119 -8.86 -13.22 10.84
CA ARG A 119 -9.57 -13.50 9.60
C ARG A 119 -10.54 -14.66 9.83
N PHE A 120 -11.74 -14.60 9.27
CA PHE A 120 -12.62 -15.78 9.22
C PHE A 120 -11.98 -16.89 8.40
N ASP A 121 -12.22 -18.14 8.75
CA ASP A 121 -11.68 -19.29 8.02
C ASP A 121 -12.50 -19.60 6.76
N ALA A 122 -11.91 -20.36 5.83
CA ALA A 122 -12.59 -20.76 4.59
C ALA A 122 -13.90 -21.51 4.89
N GLY A 123 -13.88 -22.35 5.94
CA GLY A 123 -15.05 -23.08 6.41
C GLY A 123 -16.10 -22.20 7.10
N GLU A 124 -15.79 -20.95 7.45
CA GLU A 124 -16.75 -19.98 8.02
C GLU A 124 -17.33 -19.05 6.94
N CYS A 125 -16.78 -19.12 5.72
CA CYS A 125 -17.12 -18.29 4.56
C CYS A 125 -17.45 -19.13 3.32
N SER A 126 -17.98 -20.34 3.51
CA SER A 126 -18.23 -21.29 2.40
C SER A 126 -19.43 -20.90 1.53
N LEU A 127 -20.29 -19.99 2.03
CA LEU A 127 -21.48 -19.51 1.34
C LEU A 127 -21.21 -18.12 0.73
N PRO A 128 -21.74 -17.83 -0.48
CA PRO A 128 -21.54 -16.54 -1.12
C PRO A 128 -21.91 -15.37 -0.21
N GLN A 129 -20.97 -14.44 -0.05
CA GLN A 129 -21.17 -13.21 0.73
C GLN A 129 -21.82 -13.48 2.09
N THR A 130 -21.43 -14.56 2.77
CA THR A 130 -21.99 -14.93 4.07
C THR A 130 -20.87 -15.42 4.97
N VAL A 131 -20.83 -14.90 6.19
CA VAL A 131 -20.02 -15.51 7.26
C VAL A 131 -20.94 -16.24 8.21
N TYR A 132 -20.51 -17.39 8.71
CA TYR A 132 -21.17 -18.06 9.82
C TYR A 132 -20.18 -18.54 10.86
N LYS A 133 -20.47 -18.24 12.12
CA LYS A 133 -19.57 -18.53 13.23
C LYS A 133 -20.32 -18.65 14.54
N TYR A 134 -19.84 -19.55 15.39
CA TYR A 134 -20.22 -19.60 16.79
C TYR A 134 -19.25 -18.73 17.59
N PHE A 135 -19.73 -17.61 18.12
CA PHE A 135 -18.89 -16.65 18.82
C PHE A 135 -18.72 -16.99 20.30
N LEU A 136 -17.50 -16.80 20.81
CA LEU A 136 -17.12 -17.14 22.19
C LEU A 136 -17.40 -16.00 23.19
N HIS A 137 -17.46 -14.76 22.68
CA HIS A 137 -17.74 -13.56 23.46
C HIS A 137 -19.07 -12.93 23.03
N ASP A 138 -19.60 -12.10 23.91
CA ASP A 138 -20.90 -11.47 23.68
C ASP A 138 -20.82 -10.26 22.75
N THR A 139 -19.65 -9.61 22.73
CA THR A 139 -19.33 -8.50 21.84
C THR A 139 -18.34 -8.96 20.77
N VAL A 140 -18.65 -8.67 19.51
CA VAL A 140 -17.82 -9.01 18.35
C VAL A 140 -17.85 -7.89 17.34
N TYR A 141 -16.69 -7.48 16.84
CA TYR A 141 -16.55 -6.60 15.69
C TYR A 141 -16.39 -7.43 14.43
N VAL A 142 -16.99 -7.01 13.33
CA VAL A 142 -16.84 -7.64 12.01
C VAL A 142 -16.52 -6.54 10.99
N ALA A 143 -15.44 -6.70 10.24
CA ALA A 143 -14.94 -5.69 9.32
C ALA A 143 -14.55 -6.30 7.96
N TYR A 144 -14.73 -5.53 6.88
CA TYR A 144 -14.37 -5.96 5.52
C TYR A 144 -12.87 -6.34 5.40
N PHE A 145 -12.02 -5.58 6.08
CA PHE A 145 -10.57 -5.81 6.23
C PHE A 145 -10.13 -5.31 7.61
N LEU A 146 -8.88 -5.58 8.01
CA LEU A 146 -8.24 -4.98 9.19
C LEU A 146 -8.44 -3.45 9.23
N PRO A 147 -9.26 -2.91 10.15
CA PRO A 147 -9.52 -1.48 10.19
C PRO A 147 -8.25 -0.67 10.45
N TYR A 148 -8.12 0.47 9.76
CA TYR A 148 -7.11 1.48 10.07
C TYR A 148 -7.83 2.76 10.44
N SER A 149 -7.98 2.99 11.74
CA SER A 149 -8.82 4.06 12.29
C SER A 149 -8.11 5.41 12.26
N HIS A 150 -8.89 6.50 12.26
CA HIS A 150 -8.34 7.84 12.39
C HIS A 150 -7.63 8.00 13.74
N ALA A 151 -8.15 7.37 14.80
CA ALA A 151 -7.50 7.31 16.11
C ALA A 151 -6.12 6.63 16.04
N ARG A 152 -6.00 5.50 15.32
CA ARG A 152 -4.71 4.83 15.10
C ARG A 152 -3.76 5.72 14.31
N HIS A 153 -4.23 6.30 13.21
CA HIS A 153 -3.44 7.22 12.39
C HIS A 153 -2.84 8.34 13.25
N LYS A 154 -3.67 8.97 14.09
CA LYS A 154 -3.21 10.01 15.01
C LYS A 154 -2.16 9.49 16.00
N ALA A 155 -2.40 8.33 16.61
CA ALA A 155 -1.45 7.74 17.57
C ALA A 155 -0.09 7.45 16.92
N LYS A 156 -0.06 6.86 15.73
CA LYS A 156 1.18 6.64 14.97
C LYS A 156 1.84 7.95 14.54
N ALA A 157 1.08 8.94 14.10
CA ALA A 157 1.64 10.25 13.76
C ALA A 157 2.26 10.98 14.97
N ASP A 158 1.69 10.80 16.17
CA ASP A 158 2.28 11.28 17.42
C ASP A 158 3.56 10.51 17.77
N GLU A 159 3.55 9.17 17.64
CA GLU A 159 4.73 8.31 17.85
C GLU A 159 5.88 8.68 16.90
N TRP A 160 5.62 8.75 15.59
CA TRP A 160 6.63 9.08 14.59
C TRP A 160 7.21 10.48 14.78
N ALA A 161 6.41 11.44 15.22
CA ALA A 161 6.86 12.81 15.49
C ALA A 161 7.87 12.90 16.64
N CYS A 162 8.01 11.87 17.48
CA CYS A 162 9.05 11.80 18.52
C CYS A 162 10.44 11.47 17.94
N SER A 163 10.51 10.93 16.71
CA SER A 163 11.78 10.61 16.07
C SER A 163 12.53 11.87 15.64
N PRO A 164 13.85 11.98 15.86
CA PRO A 164 14.64 13.12 15.38
C PRO A 164 14.70 13.20 13.85
N PHE A 165 14.31 12.14 13.14
CA PHE A 165 14.27 12.09 11.69
C PHE A 165 12.95 12.61 11.10
N VAL A 166 11.97 13.00 11.92
CA VAL A 166 10.63 13.35 11.48
C VAL A 166 10.28 14.80 11.83
N ARG A 167 9.86 15.56 10.82
CA ARG A 167 9.16 16.83 11.02
C ARG A 167 7.70 16.68 10.59
N ARG A 168 6.78 16.81 11.55
CA ARG A 168 5.34 16.84 11.27
C ARG A 168 4.89 18.27 10.92
N GLN A 169 4.11 18.40 9.84
CA GLN A 169 3.54 19.66 9.40
C GLN A 169 2.07 19.49 9.04
N ARG A 170 1.20 20.34 9.57
CA ARG A 170 -0.17 20.48 9.06
C ARG A 170 -0.13 21.26 7.75
N ILE A 171 -0.56 20.64 6.66
CA ILE A 171 -0.57 21.24 5.31
C ILE A 171 -1.93 21.82 4.93
N GLY A 172 -3.00 21.43 5.64
CA GLY A 172 -4.32 22.01 5.44
C GLY A 172 -5.41 21.36 6.29
N ARG A 173 -6.64 21.45 5.81
CA ARG A 173 -7.83 20.86 6.43
C ARG A 173 -8.73 20.22 5.36
N SER A 174 -9.43 19.16 5.76
CA SER A 174 -10.48 18.49 4.98
C SER A 174 -11.78 19.31 4.91
N GLY A 175 -12.78 18.80 4.18
CA GLY A 175 -14.10 19.42 4.04
C GLY A 175 -14.83 19.69 5.37
N GLU A 176 -14.73 18.78 6.34
CA GLU A 176 -15.28 18.94 7.69
C GLU A 176 -14.27 19.54 8.68
N GLY A 177 -13.14 20.04 8.18
CA GLY A 177 -12.18 20.83 8.97
C GLY A 177 -11.15 20.02 9.77
N ARG A 178 -11.04 18.69 9.58
CA ARG A 178 -9.99 17.87 10.20
C ARG A 178 -8.62 18.20 9.62
N PRO A 179 -7.54 18.17 10.41
CA PRO A 179 -6.20 18.47 9.90
C PRO A 179 -5.75 17.43 8.87
N ILE A 180 -5.11 17.90 7.81
CA ILE A 180 -4.34 17.05 6.89
C ILE A 180 -2.87 17.32 7.18
N GLU A 181 -2.16 16.27 7.54
CA GLU A 181 -0.78 16.34 8.01
C GLU A 181 0.18 15.64 7.02
N MET A 182 1.36 16.22 6.89
CA MET A 182 2.49 15.68 6.15
C MET A 182 3.63 15.42 7.13
N LEU A 183 4.25 14.26 7.00
CA LEU A 183 5.48 13.88 7.67
C LEU A 183 6.64 14.10 6.70
N ILE A 184 7.67 14.78 7.15
CA ILE A 184 8.92 14.94 6.40
C ILE A 184 9.97 14.08 7.09
N LEU A 185 10.38 12.97 6.46
CA LEU A 185 11.33 12.02 7.02
C LEU A 185 12.68 12.18 6.35
N THR A 186 13.71 12.55 7.11
CA THR A 186 15.09 12.67 6.61
C THR A 186 16.09 12.79 7.75
N ASP A 187 17.36 12.49 7.48
CA ASP A 187 18.46 12.87 8.36
C ASP A 187 18.86 14.33 8.13
N ALA A 188 18.48 15.20 9.07
CA ALA A 188 18.75 16.64 9.00
C ALA A 188 20.24 17.02 9.06
N THR A 189 21.15 16.08 9.37
CA THR A 189 22.60 16.33 9.37
C THR A 189 23.20 16.46 7.96
N VAL A 190 22.51 15.95 6.95
CA VAL A 190 22.90 16.05 5.54
C VAL A 190 22.04 17.12 4.85
N PRO A 191 22.60 18.07 4.10
CA PRO A 191 21.80 19.05 3.36
C PRO A 191 20.83 18.43 2.36
N ASP A 192 19.57 18.87 2.35
CA ASP A 192 18.51 18.36 1.46
C ASP A 192 18.81 18.58 -0.03
N SER A 193 19.66 19.56 -0.36
CA SER A 193 20.14 19.79 -1.74
C SER A 193 20.91 18.59 -2.31
N LEU A 194 21.53 17.78 -1.46
CA LEU A 194 22.29 16.58 -1.85
C LEU A 194 21.43 15.30 -1.89
N LYS A 195 20.16 15.38 -1.50
CA LYS A 195 19.27 14.23 -1.33
C LYS A 195 18.29 14.04 -2.48
N ARG A 196 17.82 12.81 -2.66
CA ARG A 196 16.63 12.50 -3.47
C ARG A 196 15.37 12.95 -2.76
N ARG A 197 14.30 13.17 -3.53
CA ARG A 197 13.01 13.64 -3.01
C ARG A 197 11.91 12.68 -3.41
N VAL A 198 11.23 12.11 -2.42
CA VAL A 198 10.15 11.14 -2.65
C VAL A 198 8.86 11.68 -2.04
N TRP A 199 7.81 11.79 -2.86
CA TRP A 199 6.45 12.09 -2.40
C TRP A 199 5.67 10.80 -2.24
N ILE A 200 4.94 10.66 -1.13
CA ILE A 200 4.05 9.52 -0.89
C ILE A 200 2.74 10.06 -0.33
N HIS A 201 1.61 9.60 -0.85
CA HIS A 201 0.32 9.84 -0.22
C HIS A 201 -0.52 8.57 -0.23
N SER A 202 -1.40 8.44 0.75
CA SER A 202 -2.28 7.28 0.92
C SER A 202 -3.66 7.74 1.39
N ARG A 203 -4.60 6.78 1.41
CA ARG A 203 -5.95 6.95 1.95
C ARG A 203 -6.74 8.08 1.30
N VAL A 204 -6.59 8.21 -0.01
CA VAL A 204 -7.49 9.02 -0.86
C VAL A 204 -8.88 8.37 -0.86
N HIS A 205 -8.92 7.06 -1.11
CA HIS A 205 -10.09 6.22 -0.83
C HIS A 205 -10.02 5.65 0.59
N THR A 206 -11.16 5.67 1.26
CA THR A 206 -11.28 5.54 2.72
C THR A 206 -11.33 4.10 3.20
N SER A 207 -11.74 3.14 2.35
CA SER A 207 -11.73 1.73 2.71
C SER A 207 -10.38 1.07 2.52
N GLU A 208 -9.43 1.73 1.85
CA GLU A 208 -8.16 1.16 1.40
C GLU A 208 -7.15 1.08 2.56
N ALA A 209 -7.55 0.37 3.61
CA ALA A 209 -6.79 0.13 4.82
C ALA A 209 -5.51 -0.69 4.62
N PRO A 210 -5.44 -1.69 3.70
CA PRO A 210 -4.17 -2.37 3.42
C PRO A 210 -3.05 -1.39 3.02
N ALA A 211 -3.36 -0.33 2.25
CA ALA A 211 -2.40 0.71 1.90
C ALA A 211 -1.90 1.53 3.11
N ALA A 212 -2.75 1.75 4.12
CA ALA A 212 -2.34 2.43 5.35
C ALA A 212 -1.45 1.54 6.23
N TRP A 213 -1.79 0.25 6.37
CA TRP A 213 -0.94 -0.72 7.08
C TRP A 213 0.42 -0.90 6.41
N TYR A 214 0.46 -0.99 5.08
CA TYR A 214 1.70 -1.00 4.29
C TYR A 214 2.53 0.27 4.51
N LEU A 215 1.90 1.45 4.48
CA LEU A 215 2.61 2.71 4.68
C LEU A 215 3.11 2.87 6.12
N GLU A 216 2.34 2.40 7.11
CA GLU A 216 2.77 2.36 8.51
C GLU A 216 4.05 1.53 8.64
N ALA A 217 4.08 0.32 8.08
CA ALA A 217 5.25 -0.54 8.13
C ALA A 217 6.46 0.07 7.41
N MET A 218 6.25 0.73 6.26
CA MET A 218 7.31 1.46 5.55
C MET A 218 7.92 2.55 6.43
N ILE A 219 7.10 3.34 7.11
CA ILE A 219 7.56 4.42 7.98
C ILE A 219 8.28 3.83 9.21
N ASP A 220 7.71 2.81 9.85
CA ASP A 220 8.32 2.15 11.00
C ASP A 220 9.72 1.59 10.65
N GLU A 221 9.87 0.96 9.48
CA GLU A 221 11.18 0.50 9.01
C GLU A 221 12.14 1.67 8.74
N LEU A 222 11.70 2.72 8.05
CA LEU A 222 12.51 3.91 7.80
C LEU A 222 13.00 4.57 9.10
N LEU A 223 12.22 4.50 10.18
CA LEU A 223 12.55 5.07 11.48
C LEU A 223 13.31 4.11 12.40
N SER A 224 13.49 2.85 12.00
CA SER A 224 14.29 1.87 12.75
C SER A 224 15.79 2.18 12.73
N ASP A 225 16.53 1.47 13.58
CA ASP A 225 18.00 1.53 13.63
C ASP A 225 18.70 0.66 12.57
N ALA A 226 17.92 0.07 11.63
CA ALA A 226 18.51 -0.73 10.56
C ALA A 226 19.50 0.12 9.72
N PRO A 227 20.69 -0.41 9.40
CA PRO A 227 21.70 0.31 8.61
C PRO A 227 21.15 0.86 7.29
N LEU A 228 20.34 0.06 6.58
CA LEU A 228 19.68 0.46 5.34
C LEU A 228 18.78 1.68 5.53
N SER A 229 18.01 1.73 6.62
CA SER A 229 17.10 2.85 6.91
C SER A 229 17.85 4.15 7.20
N ARG A 230 18.95 4.07 7.97
CA ARG A 230 19.83 5.23 8.22
C ARG A 230 20.40 5.78 6.92
N GLU A 231 20.86 4.88 6.05
CA GLU A 231 21.39 5.22 4.74
C GLU A 231 20.34 5.89 3.84
N ILE A 232 19.16 5.27 3.73
CA ILE A 232 18.05 5.81 2.94
C ILE A 232 17.68 7.23 3.40
N LEU A 233 17.58 7.48 4.72
CA LEU A 233 17.24 8.79 5.28
C LEU A 233 18.36 9.84 5.13
N ARG A 234 19.63 9.43 5.13
CA ARG A 234 20.77 10.33 4.81
C ARG A 234 20.73 10.85 3.39
N ARG A 235 20.19 10.05 2.46
CA ARG A 235 20.20 10.33 1.02
C ARG A 235 18.85 10.74 0.46
N THR A 236 17.80 10.73 1.26
CA THR A 236 16.44 11.00 0.80
C THR A 236 15.67 11.88 1.78
N VAL A 237 14.84 12.75 1.22
CA VAL A 237 13.76 13.42 1.95
C VAL A 237 12.44 12.80 1.48
N PHE A 238 11.74 12.12 2.38
CA PHE A 238 10.39 11.63 2.13
C PHE A 238 9.37 12.66 2.60
N TYR A 239 8.39 12.95 1.75
CA TYR A 239 7.26 13.82 2.04
C TYR A 239 6.01 12.94 1.98
N VAL A 240 5.48 12.60 3.15
CA VAL A 240 4.46 11.56 3.30
C VAL A 240 3.18 12.17 3.84
N VAL A 241 2.06 11.99 3.13
CA VAL A 241 0.70 12.29 3.62
C VAL A 241 0.00 10.96 3.90
N PRO A 242 -0.01 10.45 5.14
CA PRO A 242 -0.48 9.09 5.40
C PRO A 242 -2.01 8.98 5.37
N GLU A 243 -2.73 10.07 5.66
CA GLU A 243 -4.18 10.13 5.57
C GLU A 243 -4.66 11.37 4.79
N THR A 244 -5.04 11.16 3.53
CA THR A 244 -5.56 12.24 2.67
C THR A 244 -7.03 12.56 2.95
N ASN A 245 -7.85 11.57 3.31
CA ASN A 245 -9.30 11.71 3.49
C ASN A 245 -9.77 11.40 4.93
N PRO A 246 -9.37 12.20 5.93
CA PRO A 246 -9.68 11.92 7.35
C PRO A 246 -11.19 11.92 7.65
N ASP A 247 -11.97 12.72 6.93
CA ASP A 247 -13.44 12.77 7.09
C ASP A 247 -14.07 11.46 6.64
N GLY A 248 -13.63 10.98 5.48
CA GLY A 248 -14.10 9.76 4.89
C GLY A 248 -13.75 8.52 5.72
N VAL A 249 -12.54 8.48 6.30
CA VAL A 249 -12.10 7.40 7.20
C VAL A 249 -12.92 7.36 8.48
N ARG A 250 -13.00 8.50 9.19
CA ARG A 250 -13.77 8.57 10.44
C ARG A 250 -15.26 8.29 10.21
N GLY A 251 -15.79 8.72 9.08
CA GLY A 251 -17.17 8.48 8.71
C GLY A 251 -17.46 7.03 8.32
N GLY A 252 -16.47 6.19 8.05
CA GLY A 252 -16.66 4.80 7.59
C GLY A 252 -17.11 4.69 6.14
N TYR A 253 -16.69 5.61 5.26
CA TYR A 253 -17.04 5.55 3.83
C TYR A 253 -16.19 4.51 3.09
N SER A 254 -16.59 4.17 1.87
CA SER A 254 -15.85 3.21 1.04
C SER A 254 -14.79 3.87 0.16
N ARG A 255 -15.19 4.87 -0.65
CA ARG A 255 -14.36 5.44 -1.70
C ARG A 255 -14.34 6.97 -1.70
N SER A 256 -15.29 7.61 -1.03
CA SER A 256 -15.54 9.04 -1.18
C SER A 256 -15.36 9.84 0.11
N THR A 257 -15.29 11.16 -0.03
CA THR A 257 -15.50 12.11 1.08
C THR A 257 -16.91 11.99 1.66
N ALA A 258 -17.17 12.67 2.78
CA ALA A 258 -18.52 12.81 3.34
C ALA A 258 -19.56 13.43 2.38
N GLN A 259 -19.11 14.15 1.34
CA GLN A 259 -19.96 14.73 0.29
C GLN A 259 -20.09 13.84 -0.97
N GLY A 260 -19.58 12.60 -0.94
CA GLY A 260 -19.67 11.67 -2.08
C GLY A 260 -18.63 11.89 -3.18
N VAL A 261 -17.73 12.87 -3.05
CA VAL A 261 -16.69 13.12 -4.06
C VAL A 261 -15.57 12.09 -3.96
N ASN A 262 -15.20 11.52 -5.11
CA ASN A 262 -13.99 10.72 -5.23
C ASN A 262 -12.76 11.64 -5.42
N LEU A 263 -11.85 11.64 -4.45
CA LEU A 263 -10.65 12.47 -4.42
C LEU A 263 -9.55 12.03 -5.41
N GLU A 264 -9.61 10.80 -5.93
CA GLU A 264 -8.63 10.29 -6.88
C GLU A 264 -8.86 10.81 -8.31
N ILE A 265 -10.02 11.43 -8.54
CA ILE A 265 -10.43 11.96 -9.84
C ILE A 265 -10.46 13.48 -9.76
N ASN A 266 -10.36 14.15 -10.91
CA ASN A 266 -10.50 15.60 -11.08
C ASN A 266 -9.30 16.42 -10.58
N TRP A 267 -8.09 15.86 -10.61
CA TRP A 267 -6.85 16.60 -10.31
C TRP A 267 -6.58 17.76 -11.30
N ASP A 268 -7.03 17.61 -12.54
CA ASP A 268 -6.96 18.59 -13.63
C ASP A 268 -8.00 19.71 -13.56
N ARG A 269 -8.97 19.64 -12.63
CA ARG A 269 -9.97 20.69 -12.46
C ARG A 269 -9.37 21.96 -11.85
N PRO A 270 -9.97 23.13 -12.14
CA PRO A 270 -9.61 24.37 -11.46
C PRO A 270 -9.88 24.25 -9.96
N ASP A 271 -9.12 24.97 -9.15
CA ASP A 271 -9.19 24.88 -7.68
C ASP A 271 -10.59 25.18 -7.12
N SER A 272 -11.42 25.98 -7.81
CA SER A 272 -12.81 26.26 -7.43
C SER A 272 -13.72 25.02 -7.46
N LEU A 273 -13.34 23.98 -8.23
CA LEU A 273 -14.07 22.72 -8.36
C LEU A 273 -13.33 21.54 -7.70
N THR A 274 -12.14 21.79 -7.15
CA THR A 274 -11.33 20.77 -6.45
C THR A 274 -11.66 20.76 -4.97
N GLN A 275 -11.82 19.55 -4.41
CA GLN A 275 -12.04 19.36 -2.98
C GLN A 275 -10.85 19.89 -2.13
N PRO A 276 -11.10 20.34 -0.89
CA PRO A 276 -10.06 20.89 -0.02
C PRO A 276 -8.83 20.00 0.13
N GLU A 277 -9.02 18.69 0.24
CA GLU A 277 -7.99 17.67 0.40
C GLU A 277 -7.02 17.70 -0.79
N VAL A 278 -7.53 17.53 -2.00
CA VAL A 278 -6.72 17.53 -3.23
C VAL A 278 -6.10 18.91 -3.47
N ARG A 279 -6.80 20.01 -3.16
CA ARG A 279 -6.25 21.37 -3.28
C ARG A 279 -5.06 21.59 -2.34
N VAL A 280 -5.12 21.04 -1.14
CA VAL A 280 -4.02 21.10 -0.17
C VAL A 280 -2.81 20.31 -0.69
N LEU A 281 -3.02 19.10 -1.22
CA LEU A 281 -1.94 18.30 -1.83
C LEU A 281 -1.30 19.04 -3.01
N LYS A 282 -2.10 19.51 -3.99
CA LYS A 282 -1.63 20.25 -5.18
C LYS A 282 -0.76 21.45 -4.79
N ARG A 283 -1.25 22.33 -3.90
CA ARG A 283 -0.51 23.51 -3.43
C ARG A 283 0.78 23.15 -2.71
N THR A 284 0.76 22.09 -1.89
CA THR A 284 1.94 21.61 -1.18
C THR A 284 2.98 21.07 -2.15
N ILE A 285 2.56 20.26 -3.12
CA ILE A 285 3.43 19.72 -4.18
C ILE A 285 4.05 20.84 -5.02
N ASP A 286 3.25 21.81 -5.48
CA ASP A 286 3.73 22.94 -6.27
C ASP A 286 4.74 23.79 -5.47
N SER A 287 4.44 24.10 -4.20
CA SER A 287 5.33 24.84 -3.32
C SER A 287 6.66 24.11 -3.12
N LEU A 288 6.62 22.83 -2.77
CA LEU A 288 7.83 22.03 -2.53
C LEU A 288 8.65 21.81 -3.82
N SER A 289 8.00 21.84 -4.99
CA SER A 289 8.64 21.58 -6.28
C SER A 289 9.19 22.83 -6.97
N THR A 290 9.10 24.01 -6.32
CA THR A 290 9.52 25.30 -6.91
C THR A 290 10.99 25.29 -7.32
N GLU A 291 11.89 24.80 -6.44
CA GLU A 291 13.32 24.71 -6.75
C GLU A 291 13.68 23.41 -7.49
N ARG A 292 13.13 22.28 -7.04
CA ARG A 292 13.41 20.96 -7.59
C ARG A 292 12.18 20.06 -7.45
N PRO A 293 11.72 19.40 -8.53
CA PRO A 293 10.63 18.44 -8.45
C PRO A 293 11.04 17.18 -7.65
N PHE A 294 10.06 16.35 -7.31
CA PHE A 294 10.30 15.04 -6.72
C PHE A 294 10.91 14.07 -7.74
N ASP A 295 11.83 13.19 -7.31
CA ASP A 295 12.37 12.13 -8.16
C ASP A 295 11.32 11.02 -8.38
N VAL A 296 10.55 10.71 -7.33
CA VAL A 296 9.47 9.70 -7.29
C VAL A 296 8.25 10.24 -6.55
N ALA A 297 7.06 9.93 -7.05
CA ALA A 297 5.78 10.16 -6.40
C ALA A 297 4.97 8.85 -6.38
N LEU A 298 4.65 8.35 -5.18
CA LEU A 298 3.84 7.16 -4.97
C LEU A 298 2.44 7.57 -4.51
N ASN A 299 1.44 7.08 -5.24
CA ASN A 299 0.03 7.15 -4.85
C ASN A 299 -0.40 5.76 -4.35
N LEU A 300 -0.58 5.60 -3.05
CA LEU A 300 -0.82 4.31 -2.42
C LEU A 300 -2.31 4.03 -2.28
N HIS A 301 -2.71 2.88 -2.79
CA HIS A 301 -4.09 2.43 -2.89
C HIS A 301 -4.23 0.94 -2.53
N SER A 302 -5.48 0.47 -2.46
CA SER A 302 -5.81 -0.95 -2.36
C SER A 302 -6.92 -1.34 -3.32
N GLN A 303 -6.90 -2.59 -3.77
CA GLN A 303 -7.85 -3.11 -4.76
C GLN A 303 -8.52 -4.41 -4.29
N SER A 304 -9.75 -4.63 -4.76
CA SER A 304 -10.48 -5.89 -4.57
C SER A 304 -10.00 -7.02 -5.47
N ALA A 305 -8.88 -6.84 -6.16
CA ALA A 305 -8.22 -7.90 -6.92
C ALA A 305 -7.21 -8.65 -6.03
N PRO A 306 -6.99 -9.96 -6.24
CA PRO A 306 -6.13 -10.79 -5.40
C PRO A 306 -4.65 -10.74 -5.84
N PHE A 307 -4.11 -9.55 -6.07
CA PHE A 307 -2.71 -9.34 -6.45
C PHE A 307 -2.26 -7.90 -6.19
N VAL A 308 -0.94 -7.70 -6.12
CA VAL A 308 -0.29 -6.38 -6.06
C VAL A 308 -0.20 -5.80 -7.47
N THR A 309 -0.31 -4.48 -7.62
CA THR A 309 -0.18 -3.81 -8.93
C THR A 309 0.60 -2.50 -8.84
N TYR A 310 1.50 -2.29 -9.80
CA TYR A 310 1.86 -0.94 -10.24
C TYR A 310 1.07 -0.58 -11.52
N TRP A 311 0.49 0.61 -11.56
CA TRP A 311 -0.14 1.17 -12.76
C TRP A 311 0.90 1.86 -13.66
N ILE A 312 1.47 1.09 -14.58
CA ILE A 312 2.54 1.50 -15.47
C ILE A 312 1.97 2.28 -16.66
N HIS A 313 2.29 3.56 -16.70
CA HIS A 313 1.81 4.44 -17.76
C HIS A 313 2.64 4.27 -19.02
N THR A 314 1.99 4.02 -20.15
CA THR A 314 2.71 3.66 -21.38
C THR A 314 3.47 4.84 -22.00
N ALA A 315 4.36 4.54 -22.92
CA ALA A 315 5.09 5.54 -23.70
C ALA A 315 4.19 6.38 -24.62
N LYS A 316 2.93 5.99 -24.87
CA LYS A 316 1.99 6.73 -25.73
C LYS A 316 1.53 8.05 -25.10
N SER A 317 1.34 8.06 -23.78
CA SER A 317 0.94 9.26 -23.01
C SER A 317 2.06 9.85 -22.16
N THR A 318 3.20 9.16 -22.05
CA THR A 318 4.39 9.66 -21.35
C THR A 318 5.60 9.76 -22.28
N SER A 319 6.72 9.10 -21.95
CA SER A 319 7.90 8.96 -22.81
C SER A 319 8.46 7.54 -22.68
N ALA A 320 9.24 7.09 -23.67
CA ALA A 320 9.89 5.78 -23.60
C ALA A 320 10.80 5.64 -22.37
N LYS A 321 11.49 6.72 -21.99
CA LYS A 321 12.34 6.75 -20.81
C LYS A 321 11.52 6.65 -19.52
N MET A 322 10.41 7.38 -19.41
CA MET A 322 9.55 7.30 -18.23
C MET A 322 8.89 5.92 -18.09
N TYR A 323 8.37 5.37 -19.18
CA TYR A 323 7.84 4.01 -19.22
C TYR A 323 8.87 2.99 -18.71
N ARG A 324 10.10 3.03 -19.22
CA ARG A 324 11.19 2.15 -18.78
C ARG A 324 11.57 2.35 -17.31
N ARG A 325 11.53 3.57 -16.77
CA ARG A 325 11.80 3.80 -15.33
C ARG A 325 10.69 3.20 -14.45
N LYS A 326 9.42 3.30 -14.88
CA LYS A 326 8.28 2.66 -14.16
C LYS A 326 8.35 1.14 -14.22
N MET A 327 8.70 0.59 -15.39
CA MET A 327 8.97 -0.84 -15.55
C MET A 327 10.13 -1.30 -14.67
N LEU A 328 11.21 -0.51 -14.55
CA LEU A 328 12.33 -0.80 -13.66
C LEU A 328 11.90 -0.88 -12.19
N LEU A 329 11.21 0.15 -11.69
CA LEU A 329 10.70 0.17 -10.31
C LEU A 329 9.85 -1.07 -10.01
N SER A 330 8.95 -1.41 -10.95
CA SER A 330 8.12 -2.58 -10.84
C SER A 330 8.94 -3.88 -10.82
N ALA A 331 9.92 -4.04 -11.71
CA ALA A 331 10.76 -5.23 -11.77
C ALA A 331 11.64 -5.39 -10.53
N LEU A 332 12.18 -4.28 -10.01
CA LEU A 332 12.94 -4.27 -8.75
C LEU A 332 12.06 -4.71 -7.58
N THR A 333 10.82 -4.25 -7.52
CA THR A 333 9.89 -4.71 -6.47
C THR A 333 9.61 -6.21 -6.59
N VAL A 334 9.35 -6.73 -7.81
CA VAL A 334 9.18 -8.17 -8.07
C VAL A 334 10.39 -9.00 -7.61
N ALA A 335 11.61 -8.47 -7.81
CA ALA A 335 12.84 -9.14 -7.44
C ALA A 335 13.00 -9.33 -5.91
N HIS A 336 12.37 -8.46 -5.11
CA HIS A 336 12.52 -8.42 -3.65
C HIS A 336 11.33 -9.01 -2.88
N THR A 337 10.27 -9.48 -3.55
CA THR A 337 9.07 -9.99 -2.86
C THR A 337 8.40 -11.18 -3.55
N PRO A 338 7.90 -12.19 -2.81
CA PRO A 338 7.07 -13.25 -3.37
C PRO A 338 5.67 -12.79 -3.80
N TYR A 339 5.18 -11.66 -3.27
CA TYR A 339 3.78 -11.20 -3.34
C TYR A 339 3.40 -10.48 -4.63
N TYR A 340 4.37 -10.11 -5.46
CA TYR A 340 4.16 -9.38 -6.69
C TYR A 340 4.88 -10.06 -7.86
N ARG A 341 4.18 -10.24 -8.98
CA ARG A 341 4.70 -10.94 -10.17
C ARG A 341 4.61 -10.05 -11.41
N PRO A 342 5.41 -10.32 -12.45
CA PRO A 342 5.36 -9.57 -13.69
C PRO A 342 3.96 -9.51 -14.32
N ILE A 343 3.19 -10.60 -14.25
CA ILE A 343 1.84 -10.69 -14.83
C ILE A 343 0.79 -9.81 -14.11
N ASP A 344 1.10 -9.34 -12.90
CA ASP A 344 0.19 -8.52 -12.09
C ASP A 344 0.37 -7.00 -12.38
N GLN A 345 1.36 -6.63 -13.20
CA GLN A 345 1.51 -5.28 -13.75
C GLN A 345 0.26 -4.88 -14.52
N ARG A 346 -0.13 -3.61 -14.40
CA ARG A 346 -1.22 -3.02 -15.19
C ARG A 346 -0.71 -1.84 -15.98
N PHE A 347 -1.31 -1.63 -17.15
CA PHE A 347 -0.87 -0.63 -18.11
C PHE A 347 -2.00 0.32 -18.45
N SER A 348 -1.73 1.61 -18.40
CA SER A 348 -2.71 2.67 -18.66
C SER A 348 -2.07 3.84 -19.40
N GLU A 349 -2.92 4.74 -19.90
CA GLU A 349 -2.45 6.05 -20.37
C GLU A 349 -2.53 7.07 -19.23
N ALA A 350 -1.53 7.95 -19.13
CA ALA A 350 -1.52 9.05 -18.19
C ALA A 350 -2.61 10.05 -18.56
N ALA A 351 -3.62 10.14 -17.69
CA ALA A 351 -4.71 11.09 -17.82
C ALA A 351 -4.62 12.12 -16.68
N PRO A 352 -4.59 13.42 -16.98
CA PRO A 352 -4.44 14.50 -15.99
C PRO A 352 -5.49 14.55 -14.88
N ARG A 353 -6.64 13.91 -15.11
CA ARG A 353 -7.69 13.74 -14.11
C ARG A 353 -7.25 12.92 -12.88
N TYR A 354 -6.23 12.08 -13.02
CA TYR A 354 -5.63 11.29 -11.93
C TYR A 354 -4.31 11.91 -11.48
N ALA A 355 -3.86 11.59 -10.26
CA ALA A 355 -2.68 12.19 -9.65
C ALA A 355 -1.43 12.03 -10.55
N GLU A 356 -1.17 10.85 -11.09
CA GLU A 356 0.05 10.56 -11.86
C GLU A 356 0.08 11.31 -13.19
N GLY A 357 -1.08 11.45 -13.85
CA GLY A 357 -1.20 12.26 -15.06
C GLY A 357 -1.03 13.75 -14.77
N TRP A 358 -1.51 14.21 -13.61
CA TRP A 358 -1.31 15.58 -13.13
C TRP A 358 0.17 15.89 -12.82
N PHE A 359 0.89 14.94 -12.20
CA PHE A 359 2.34 15.01 -11.99
C PHE A 359 3.08 15.05 -13.34
N TRP A 360 2.67 14.20 -14.29
CA TRP A 360 3.28 14.16 -15.62
C TRP A 360 3.16 15.50 -16.36
N GLN A 361 1.99 16.14 -16.35
CA GLN A 361 1.80 17.45 -16.97
C GLN A 361 2.72 18.54 -16.40
N ARG A 362 3.04 18.46 -15.11
CA ARG A 362 3.84 19.49 -14.42
C ARG A 362 5.34 19.25 -14.52
N PHE A 363 5.76 18.00 -14.38
CA PHE A 363 7.16 17.68 -14.14
C PHE A 363 7.78 16.83 -15.25
N GLY A 364 6.96 16.23 -16.13
CA GLY A 364 7.41 15.39 -17.24
C GLY A 364 8.33 14.27 -16.76
N GLU A 365 9.46 14.08 -17.44
CA GLU A 365 10.42 13.01 -17.11
C GLU A 365 11.12 13.15 -15.76
N ARG A 366 11.03 14.33 -15.13
CA ARG A 366 11.75 14.63 -13.88
C ARG A 366 11.16 13.89 -12.68
N THR A 367 9.88 13.54 -12.72
CA THR A 367 9.19 12.83 -11.63
C THR A 367 8.60 11.52 -12.12
N LEU A 368 9.02 10.41 -11.53
CA LEU A 368 8.34 9.13 -11.71
C LEU A 368 7.11 9.10 -10.80
N ALA A 369 5.92 9.32 -11.36
CA ALA A 369 4.66 9.19 -10.64
C ALA A 369 3.95 7.88 -10.97
N VAL A 370 3.54 7.10 -9.97
CA VAL A 370 2.88 5.81 -10.16
C VAL A 370 1.91 5.48 -9.02
N THR A 371 0.78 4.86 -9.37
CA THR A 371 -0.13 4.24 -8.40
C THR A 371 0.38 2.86 -8.03
N PHE A 372 0.40 2.56 -6.73
CA PHE A 372 0.69 1.23 -6.20
C PHE A 372 -0.51 0.69 -5.44
N GLU A 373 -0.96 -0.51 -5.77
CA GLU A 373 -2.16 -1.12 -5.20
C GLU A 373 -1.84 -2.42 -4.46
N THR A 374 -2.26 -2.45 -3.19
CA THR A 374 -2.24 -3.65 -2.34
C THR A 374 -3.56 -4.42 -2.42
N PRO A 375 -3.56 -5.76 -2.37
CA PRO A 375 -4.81 -6.52 -2.34
C PRO A 375 -5.50 -6.47 -0.97
N TYR A 376 -6.81 -6.73 -0.92
CA TYR A 376 -7.56 -6.96 0.34
C TYR A 376 -7.55 -8.43 0.79
N THR A 377 -7.40 -9.36 -0.15
CA THR A 377 -7.67 -10.79 0.07
C THR A 377 -6.38 -11.58 0.21
N TYR A 378 -5.87 -12.10 -0.89
CA TYR A 378 -4.69 -12.94 -0.99
C TYR A 378 -3.84 -12.48 -2.19
N TYR A 379 -2.62 -13.01 -2.28
CA TYR A 379 -1.69 -12.64 -3.33
C TYR A 379 -1.76 -13.59 -4.53
N ASN A 380 -1.18 -13.15 -5.66
CA ASN A 380 -0.85 -14.01 -6.79
C ASN A 380 -2.01 -14.78 -7.45
N ASN A 381 -3.26 -14.36 -7.25
CA ASN A 381 -4.47 -15.11 -7.65
C ASN A 381 -4.50 -16.55 -7.09
N ASP A 382 -3.88 -16.79 -5.92
CA ASP A 382 -3.85 -18.10 -5.27
C ASP A 382 -4.60 -18.06 -3.92
N PRO A 383 -5.87 -18.48 -3.86
CA PRO A 383 -6.66 -18.47 -2.62
C PRO A 383 -6.17 -19.47 -1.56
N ALA A 384 -5.35 -20.44 -1.95
CA ALA A 384 -4.71 -21.41 -1.04
C ALA A 384 -3.32 -20.92 -0.55
N GLY A 385 -2.78 -19.88 -1.18
CA GLY A 385 -1.50 -19.27 -0.83
C GLY A 385 -1.62 -18.22 0.28
N GLU A 386 -0.66 -17.30 0.31
CA GLU A 386 -0.58 -16.27 1.36
C GLU A 386 -1.75 -15.28 1.27
N TRP A 387 -2.42 -15.09 2.41
CA TRP A 387 -3.44 -14.07 2.58
C TRP A 387 -2.82 -12.78 3.11
N VAL A 388 -3.39 -11.65 2.72
CA VAL A 388 -2.90 -10.34 3.15
C VAL A 388 -2.97 -10.25 4.68
N SER A 389 -1.85 -9.89 5.28
CA SER A 389 -1.60 -9.84 6.71
C SER A 389 -0.77 -8.59 7.02
N ARG A 390 -0.60 -8.22 8.29
CA ARG A 390 0.27 -7.09 8.64
C ARG A 390 1.72 -7.40 8.27
N GLU A 391 2.11 -8.65 8.45
CA GLU A 391 3.44 -9.18 8.18
C GLU A 391 3.76 -9.16 6.68
N SER A 392 2.87 -9.69 5.83
CA SER A 392 3.09 -9.66 4.38
C SER A 392 3.09 -8.24 3.81
N LEU A 393 2.29 -7.32 4.37
CA LEU A 393 2.32 -5.91 3.99
C LEU A 393 3.63 -5.24 4.42
N ALA A 394 4.19 -5.58 5.59
CA ALA A 394 5.48 -5.09 6.05
C ALA A 394 6.64 -5.62 5.19
N GLU A 395 6.63 -6.91 4.84
CA GLU A 395 7.61 -7.49 3.91
C GLU A 395 7.53 -6.86 2.51
N LEU A 396 6.32 -6.55 2.04
CA LEU A 396 6.12 -5.83 0.78
C LEU A 396 6.62 -4.37 0.87
N ALA A 397 6.47 -3.72 2.02
CA ALA A 397 7.01 -2.38 2.29
C ALA A 397 8.54 -2.39 2.26
N HIS A 398 9.17 -3.35 2.93
CA HIS A 398 10.62 -3.59 2.88
C HIS A 398 11.12 -3.76 1.44
N ALA A 399 10.48 -4.64 0.67
CA ALA A 399 10.81 -4.88 -0.74
C ALA A 399 10.70 -3.60 -1.59
N SER A 400 9.77 -2.71 -1.26
CA SER A 400 9.59 -1.43 -1.94
C SER A 400 10.68 -0.43 -1.57
N LEU A 401 11.14 -0.41 -0.31
CA LEU A 401 12.30 0.39 0.11
C LEU A 401 13.59 -0.07 -0.58
N LEU A 402 13.81 -1.38 -0.69
CA LEU A 402 14.91 -1.94 -1.49
C LEU A 402 14.81 -1.52 -2.97
N ALA A 403 13.61 -1.60 -3.56
CA ALA A 403 13.40 -1.20 -4.95
C ALA A 403 13.63 0.30 -5.17
N LEU A 404 13.20 1.17 -4.24
CA LEU A 404 13.48 2.61 -4.28
C LEU A 404 14.97 2.90 -4.10
N SER A 405 15.62 2.21 -3.16
CA SER A 405 17.06 2.32 -2.92
C SER A 405 17.86 1.96 -4.18
N ASP A 406 17.49 0.86 -4.83
CA ASP A 406 18.14 0.42 -6.05
C ASP A 406 17.86 1.41 -7.20
N LEU A 407 16.59 1.76 -7.45
CA LEU A 407 16.19 2.66 -8.55
C LEU A 407 16.88 4.02 -8.50
N LEU A 408 17.00 4.60 -7.29
CA LEU A 408 17.51 5.96 -7.09
C LEU A 408 19.00 6.00 -6.74
N ASP A 409 19.65 4.84 -6.69
CA ASP A 409 21.03 4.67 -6.24
C ASP A 409 21.26 5.33 -4.85
N LEU A 410 20.33 5.04 -3.93
CA LEU A 410 20.38 5.52 -2.55
C LEU A 410 21.35 4.70 -1.70
N GLY A 411 21.85 3.59 -2.21
CA GLY A 411 22.75 2.75 -1.45
C GLY A 411 24.18 3.29 -1.46
N GLY A 412 24.78 3.30 -0.28
CA GLY A 412 26.16 3.54 0.05
C GLY A 412 26.66 2.28 0.72
N SER A 413 26.95 2.22 2.02
CA SER A 413 27.55 1.00 2.60
C SER A 413 26.71 -0.27 2.41
N GLU A 414 25.38 -0.16 2.41
CA GLU A 414 24.49 -1.31 2.46
C GLU A 414 24.14 -1.89 1.08
N ARG A 415 24.16 -1.06 0.03
CA ARG A 415 23.76 -1.47 -1.33
C ARG A 415 24.51 -0.68 -2.40
N ARG A 416 25.73 -1.10 -2.78
CA ARG A 416 26.58 -0.30 -3.70
C ARG A 416 26.37 -0.71 -5.14
N GLN A 417 25.97 0.24 -5.99
CA GLN A 417 25.87 0.01 -7.43
C GLN A 417 27.08 0.55 -8.20
N ALA A 418 27.44 -0.14 -9.27
CA ALA A 418 28.38 0.36 -10.28
C ALA A 418 27.83 0.05 -11.68
N ASP A 419 27.56 1.11 -12.45
CA ASP A 419 27.04 1.02 -13.82
C ASP A 419 28.18 0.78 -14.84
N SER A 420 27.92 -0.12 -15.79
CA SER A 420 28.77 -0.40 -16.96
C SER A 420 29.02 0.81 -17.88
N GLU A 421 28.20 1.86 -17.86
CA GLU A 421 28.39 3.06 -18.68
C GLU A 421 29.73 3.75 -18.44
N ARG A 422 30.20 3.71 -17.20
CA ARG A 422 31.43 4.40 -16.77
C ARG A 422 32.66 3.49 -16.77
N MET A 423 32.53 2.24 -17.22
CA MET A 423 33.55 1.21 -17.04
C MET A 423 34.36 0.92 -18.29
N LYS A 424 35.66 0.65 -18.10
CA LYS A 424 36.59 0.26 -19.16
C LYS A 424 36.40 -1.22 -19.49
N ALA A 425 35.76 -1.51 -20.62
CA ALA A 425 35.64 -2.86 -21.15
C ALA A 425 36.97 -3.32 -21.81
N ARG A 426 37.37 -4.57 -21.56
CA ARG A 426 38.55 -5.22 -22.16
C ARG A 426 38.17 -6.55 -22.81
N GLY A 427 38.60 -6.76 -24.05
CA GLY A 427 38.03 -7.81 -24.89
C GLY A 427 36.68 -7.34 -25.43
N LYS A 428 36.42 -7.62 -26.69
CA LYS A 428 35.28 -7.14 -27.47
C LYS A 428 33.91 -7.19 -26.71
N TRP A 429 33.44 -6.03 -26.24
CA TRP A 429 32.10 -5.79 -25.70
C TRP A 429 31.41 -4.70 -26.52
N LEU A 430 30.17 -4.95 -26.93
CA LEU A 430 29.37 -3.99 -27.69
C LEU A 430 28.39 -3.28 -26.75
N ARG A 431 28.40 -1.95 -26.79
CA ARG A 431 27.39 -1.14 -26.10
C ARG A 431 26.11 -1.08 -26.93
N ARG A 432 24.97 -1.34 -26.30
CA ARG A 432 23.65 -1.35 -26.93
C ARG A 432 22.70 -0.45 -26.16
N THR A 433 21.84 0.25 -26.90
CA THR A 433 20.74 1.08 -26.40
C THR A 433 19.46 0.48 -26.93
N ALA A 434 18.99 -0.62 -26.35
CA ALA A 434 17.86 -1.34 -26.92
C ALA A 434 16.53 -0.77 -26.43
N LYS A 435 15.52 -0.73 -27.32
CA LYS A 435 14.17 -0.25 -27.00
C LYS A 435 13.33 -1.31 -26.28
N ASP A 436 13.79 -2.56 -26.30
CA ASP A 436 13.05 -3.77 -25.95
C ASP A 436 13.61 -4.45 -24.68
N ARG A 437 14.54 -3.82 -23.95
CA ARG A 437 15.11 -4.38 -22.72
C ARG A 437 15.05 -3.45 -21.52
N GLN A 438 14.95 -4.03 -20.33
CA GLN A 438 14.94 -3.30 -19.06
C GLN A 438 16.33 -3.21 -18.43
N PHE A 439 16.81 -1.99 -18.21
CA PHE A 439 18.13 -1.70 -17.62
C PHE A 439 18.09 -0.36 -16.86
N PHE A 440 19.09 -0.09 -16.02
CA PHE A 440 19.15 1.10 -15.16
C PHE A 440 19.50 2.38 -15.93
N GLY A 441 20.56 2.31 -16.74
CA GLY A 441 21.18 3.46 -17.41
C GLY A 441 20.61 3.82 -18.79
N GLY A 442 21.44 4.41 -19.65
CA GLY A 442 21.13 4.70 -21.06
C GLY A 442 21.46 3.54 -22.01
N SER A 443 22.29 2.59 -21.58
CA SER A 443 22.78 1.47 -22.36
C SER A 443 23.15 0.26 -21.50
N TYR A 444 23.43 -0.87 -22.14
CA TYR A 444 24.02 -2.06 -21.54
C TYR A 444 25.10 -2.64 -22.46
N LEU A 445 25.87 -3.61 -21.97
CA LEU A 445 26.95 -4.27 -22.71
C LEU A 445 26.57 -5.71 -23.12
N VAL A 446 27.04 -6.12 -24.30
CA VAL A 446 26.91 -7.49 -24.82
C VAL A 446 28.29 -8.02 -25.22
N ALA A 447 28.69 -9.18 -24.72
CA ALA A 447 29.98 -9.78 -25.03
C ALA A 447 30.01 -10.34 -26.45
N GLU A 448 31.06 -10.05 -27.23
CA GLU A 448 31.23 -10.70 -28.55
C GLU A 448 31.91 -12.07 -28.46
N ARG A 449 32.54 -12.36 -27.32
CA ARG A 449 33.24 -13.63 -27.09
C ARG A 449 33.26 -14.03 -25.62
N LYS A 450 33.38 -15.33 -25.36
CA LYS A 450 33.69 -15.89 -24.04
C LYS A 450 35.00 -15.27 -23.49
N GLY A 451 35.02 -14.98 -22.20
CA GLY A 451 36.18 -14.42 -21.50
C GLY A 451 36.43 -12.92 -21.76
N ALA A 452 35.57 -12.23 -22.52
CA ALA A 452 35.57 -10.77 -22.53
C ALA A 452 35.33 -10.25 -21.11
N SER A 453 36.01 -9.19 -20.68
CA SER A 453 36.00 -8.76 -19.28
C SER A 453 35.66 -7.29 -19.10
N VAL A 454 34.97 -6.97 -18.01
CA VAL A 454 34.67 -5.58 -17.60
C VAL A 454 35.06 -5.44 -16.14
N SER A 455 35.71 -4.34 -15.78
CA SER A 455 36.06 -4.04 -14.39
C SER A 455 35.17 -2.93 -13.86
N PHE A 456 34.48 -3.21 -12.75
CA PHE A 456 33.66 -2.27 -12.00
C PHE A 456 34.47 -1.71 -10.84
N VAL A 457 34.42 -0.39 -10.67
CA VAL A 457 35.15 0.31 -9.61
C VAL A 457 34.15 0.85 -8.60
N PHE A 458 34.30 0.41 -7.36
CA PHE A 458 33.60 0.95 -6.21
C PHE A 458 34.61 1.80 -5.42
N PRO A 459 34.46 3.13 -5.40
CA PRO A 459 35.51 4.02 -4.94
C PRO A 459 35.81 3.91 -3.44
N ASP A 460 34.81 3.54 -2.65
CA ASP A 460 34.86 3.52 -1.19
C ASP A 460 33.95 2.41 -0.69
N VAL A 461 34.50 1.26 -0.31
CA VAL A 461 33.79 0.08 0.20
C VAL A 461 34.34 -0.22 1.59
N ALA A 462 33.47 -0.41 2.57
CA ALA A 462 33.89 -0.72 3.93
C ALA A 462 34.50 -2.12 4.01
N GLU A 463 35.31 -2.37 5.04
CA GLU A 463 35.78 -3.72 5.35
C GLU A 463 34.59 -4.67 5.57
N GLY A 464 34.68 -5.89 5.04
CA GLY A 464 33.64 -6.90 5.19
C GLY A 464 33.48 -7.83 3.99
N ARG A 465 32.51 -8.74 4.09
CA ARG A 465 32.15 -9.67 3.02
C ARG A 465 30.90 -9.17 2.30
N TYR A 466 30.92 -9.22 0.98
CA TYR A 466 29.83 -8.77 0.13
C TYR A 466 29.41 -9.86 -0.85
N GLU A 467 28.11 -10.02 -1.02
CA GLU A 467 27.54 -10.75 -2.14
C GLU A 467 27.46 -9.82 -3.36
N VAL A 468 27.83 -10.36 -4.52
CA VAL A 468 27.87 -9.63 -5.79
C VAL A 468 26.71 -10.08 -6.66
N PHE A 469 25.93 -9.12 -7.14
CA PHE A 469 24.83 -9.35 -8.06
C PHE A 469 25.07 -8.62 -9.38
N LYS A 470 24.60 -9.21 -10.49
CA LYS A 470 24.38 -8.46 -11.75
C LYS A 470 22.90 -8.30 -11.99
N TRP A 471 22.51 -7.15 -12.54
CA TRP A 471 21.19 -7.02 -13.15
C TRP A 471 21.18 -7.80 -14.47
N ILE A 472 20.14 -8.61 -14.70
CA ILE A 472 19.91 -9.26 -16.00
C ILE A 472 18.87 -8.46 -16.80
N PRO A 473 19.27 -7.76 -17.88
CA PRO A 473 18.33 -7.10 -18.78
C PRO A 473 17.49 -8.11 -19.57
N GLY A 474 16.26 -8.29 -19.15
CA GLY A 474 15.21 -9.03 -19.86
C GLY A 474 14.33 -8.12 -20.71
N PRO A 475 13.20 -8.65 -21.22
CA PRO A 475 12.29 -7.92 -22.10
C PRO A 475 11.64 -6.69 -21.45
N LEU A 476 11.46 -5.63 -22.23
CA LEU A 476 10.60 -4.49 -21.92
C LEU A 476 9.19 -4.74 -22.48
N ASP A 477 8.55 -5.79 -22.00
CA ASP A 477 7.22 -6.24 -22.43
C ASP A 477 6.23 -6.22 -21.26
N LYS A 478 4.94 -6.23 -21.57
CA LYS A 478 3.84 -6.29 -20.61
C LYS A 478 3.78 -7.62 -19.85
N LYS A 479 4.44 -8.65 -20.37
CA LYS A 479 4.54 -9.97 -19.76
C LYS A 479 5.95 -10.50 -19.98
N PHE A 480 6.57 -10.98 -18.91
CA PHE A 480 7.89 -11.60 -18.93
C PHE A 480 7.98 -12.63 -17.80
N ALA A 481 8.95 -13.54 -17.89
CA ALA A 481 9.11 -14.59 -16.88
C ALA A 481 9.63 -13.98 -15.56
N ARG A 482 9.28 -14.60 -14.41
CA ARG A 482 9.74 -14.13 -13.09
C ARG A 482 11.27 -14.16 -12.93
N GLU A 483 11.95 -14.98 -13.72
CA GLU A 483 13.42 -15.07 -13.75
C GLU A 483 14.08 -13.98 -14.61
N GLU A 484 13.30 -13.15 -15.32
CA GLU A 484 13.80 -12.03 -16.13
C GLU A 484 13.69 -10.71 -15.37
N ASN A 485 14.49 -9.71 -15.75
CA ASN A 485 14.51 -8.38 -15.13
C ASN A 485 14.73 -8.44 -13.61
N ARG A 486 15.83 -9.08 -13.18
CA ARG A 486 16.12 -9.30 -11.76
C ARG A 486 17.61 -9.21 -11.46
N TRP A 487 17.92 -9.06 -10.17
CA TRP A 487 19.24 -9.30 -9.63
C TRP A 487 19.57 -10.80 -9.64
N GLN A 488 20.75 -11.14 -10.15
CA GLN A 488 21.30 -12.50 -10.14
C GLN A 488 22.61 -12.51 -9.34
N PRO A 489 22.75 -13.39 -8.33
CA PRO A 489 24.02 -13.55 -7.62
C PRO A 489 25.05 -14.18 -8.56
N ILE A 490 26.27 -13.63 -8.56
CA ILE A 490 27.36 -14.07 -9.45
C ILE A 490 28.67 -14.32 -8.71
N GLY A 491 28.70 -14.12 -7.40
CA GLY A 491 29.86 -14.43 -6.58
C GLY A 491 29.89 -13.62 -5.29
N GLU A 492 31.04 -13.68 -4.61
CA GLU A 492 31.31 -12.96 -3.38
C GLU A 492 32.66 -12.25 -3.48
N VAL A 493 32.82 -11.19 -2.70
CA VAL A 493 34.08 -10.47 -2.56
C VAL A 493 34.29 -10.08 -1.11
N VAL A 494 35.52 -10.24 -0.64
CA VAL A 494 35.95 -9.81 0.69
C VAL A 494 36.79 -8.55 0.52
N GLN A 495 36.38 -7.48 1.18
CA GLN A 495 37.15 -6.25 1.30
C GLN A 495 37.89 -6.30 2.64
N GLU A 496 39.21 -6.51 2.61
CA GLU A 496 40.02 -6.64 3.83
C GLU A 496 40.32 -5.30 4.50
N GLN A 497 40.29 -4.19 3.76
CA GLN A 497 40.54 -2.84 4.27
C GLN A 497 39.60 -1.86 3.60
N ALA A 498 39.02 -0.92 4.34
CA ALA A 498 38.13 0.07 3.75
C ALA A 498 38.82 0.86 2.63
N GLY A 499 38.13 1.06 1.49
CA GLY A 499 38.63 1.85 0.38
C GLY A 499 38.18 1.36 -0.99
N ARG A 500 38.99 1.62 -2.00
CA ARG A 500 38.65 1.31 -3.40
C ARG A 500 38.63 -0.19 -3.66
N LEU A 501 37.49 -0.71 -4.09
CA LEU A 501 37.33 -2.08 -4.59
C LEU A 501 37.21 -2.10 -6.11
N VAL A 502 37.89 -3.05 -6.76
CA VAL A 502 37.75 -3.31 -8.20
C VAL A 502 37.29 -4.75 -8.39
N TRP A 503 36.10 -4.91 -8.94
CA TRP A 503 35.54 -6.23 -9.24
C TRP A 503 35.53 -6.47 -10.74
N ARG A 504 36.02 -7.64 -11.20
CA ARG A 504 36.13 -7.97 -12.62
C ARG A 504 35.14 -9.07 -13.00
N TYR A 505 34.23 -8.75 -13.92
CA TYR A 505 33.39 -9.73 -14.58
C TYR A 505 34.10 -10.34 -15.79
N GLN A 506 33.88 -11.63 -16.05
CA GLN A 506 34.24 -12.31 -17.29
C GLN A 506 33.00 -12.94 -17.92
N ALA A 507 32.77 -12.66 -19.20
CA ALA A 507 31.65 -13.19 -19.96
C ALA A 507 31.72 -14.72 -20.05
N ALA A 508 30.63 -15.40 -19.68
CA ALA A 508 30.56 -16.85 -19.73
C ALA A 508 30.50 -17.39 -21.18
N ALA A 509 29.93 -16.60 -22.09
CA ALA A 509 29.74 -16.95 -23.50
C ALA A 509 29.62 -15.68 -24.38
N PRO A 510 29.75 -15.78 -25.71
CA PRO A 510 29.26 -14.74 -26.61
C PRO A 510 27.77 -14.47 -26.36
N GLY A 511 27.37 -13.20 -26.38
CA GLY A 511 25.99 -12.76 -26.13
C GLY A 511 25.67 -12.48 -24.66
N ASP A 512 26.57 -12.76 -23.72
CA ASP A 512 26.37 -12.46 -22.29
C ASP A 512 26.12 -10.97 -22.08
N VAL A 513 25.13 -10.64 -21.25
CA VAL A 513 24.60 -9.29 -21.07
C VAL A 513 25.00 -8.76 -19.70
N LEU A 514 25.37 -7.48 -19.67
CA LEU A 514 25.85 -6.80 -18.47
C LEU A 514 25.36 -5.35 -18.43
N ASP A 515 24.78 -4.93 -17.31
CA ASP A 515 24.23 -3.58 -17.10
C ASP A 515 24.83 -2.94 -15.84
N VAL A 516 24.34 -3.35 -14.66
CA VAL A 516 24.79 -2.86 -13.35
C VAL A 516 25.26 -4.02 -12.49
N ILE A 517 26.30 -3.78 -11.69
CA ILE A 517 26.71 -4.64 -10.58
C ILE A 517 26.27 -4.01 -9.27
N LEU A 518 25.72 -4.84 -8.38
CA LEU A 518 25.33 -4.48 -7.03
C LEU A 518 26.16 -5.28 -6.02
N LEU A 519 26.71 -4.61 -5.01
CA LEU A 519 27.30 -5.23 -3.83
C LEU A 519 26.35 -5.07 -2.64
N VAL A 520 26.10 -6.16 -1.93
CA VAL A 520 25.30 -6.17 -0.70
C VAL A 520 26.15 -6.81 0.40
N PRO A 521 26.37 -6.14 1.55
CA PRO A 521 27.04 -6.76 2.69
C PRO A 521 26.34 -8.06 3.08
N LYS A 522 27.13 -9.11 3.33
CA LYS A 522 26.64 -10.26 4.05
C LYS A 522 26.65 -9.89 5.53
N SER A 523 25.47 -9.77 6.12
CA SER A 523 25.35 -9.73 7.57
C SER A 523 26.02 -10.99 8.15
N GLU A 524 26.95 -10.80 9.09
CA GLU A 524 27.41 -11.90 9.94
C GLU A 524 26.16 -12.47 10.63
N ARG A 525 25.82 -13.72 10.35
CA ARG A 525 24.64 -14.37 10.93
C ARG A 525 24.86 -14.68 12.40
#